data_AF-A0A8S1E590-F1
#
_entry.id   AF-A0A8S1E590-F1
#
_cell.length_a   1.000
_cell.length_b   1.000
_cell.length_c   1.000
_cell.angle_alpha   90.00
_cell.angle_beta   90.00
_cell.angle_gamma   90.00
#
_symmetry.space_group_name_H-M   'P 1'
#
loop_
_entity.id
_entity.type
_entity.pdbx_description
1 polymer ?
#
loop_
_entity_poly.entity_id
_entity_poly.type
_entity_poly.pdbx_seq_one_letter_code
_entity_poly.pdbx_strand_id
1 'polypeptide(L)'
;AAQFNSYCTLKLQNVKSTTVTVKGANPCWEQDFLFETNDVNTGLLIEVWSKGMIWDRALGYNYIPLTEVQYSNEEGSCQQWLALEAELVMRDGEVVGTKNPTGHSLLVDCRFELPFGLMVQ
;
A
#
# COMPACT_ATOMS: atom_id res chain seq x y z
N ALA A 1 -14.33 19.23 -8.78
CA ALA A 1 -13.54 18.00 -8.54
C ALA A 1 -14.06 17.32 -7.28
N ALA A 2 -14.09 15.99 -7.23
CA ALA A 2 -14.45 15.28 -6.00
C ALA A 2 -13.44 15.63 -4.90
N GLN A 3 -13.92 16.02 -3.72
CA GLN A 3 -13.07 16.38 -2.59
C GLN A 3 -13.12 15.24 -1.57
N PHE A 4 -12.02 14.50 -1.45
CA PHE A 4 -11.90 13.43 -0.47
C PHE A 4 -11.20 13.94 0.80
N ASN A 5 -11.47 13.27 1.91
CA ASN A 5 -10.66 13.35 3.13
C ASN A 5 -10.00 11.99 3.29
N SER A 6 -8.88 11.75 2.60
CA SER A 6 -8.36 10.40 2.41
C SER A 6 -7.20 10.05 3.33
N TYR A 7 -7.10 8.79 3.72
CA TYR A 7 -5.94 8.20 4.37
C TYR A 7 -5.64 6.82 3.77
N CYS A 8 -4.40 6.37 3.91
CA CYS A 8 -3.96 5.06 3.48
C CYS A 8 -3.71 4.18 4.71
N THR A 9 -4.06 2.91 4.62
CA THR A 9 -3.68 1.89 5.61
C THR A 9 -2.87 0.81 4.94
N LEU A 10 -1.77 0.44 5.58
CA LEU A 10 -0.85 -0.59 5.14
C LEU A 10 -0.97 -1.76 6.13
N LYS A 11 -1.25 -2.96 5.62
CA LYS A 11 -1.38 -4.18 6.42
C LYS A 11 -0.39 -5.21 5.92
N LEU A 12 0.48 -5.66 6.81
CA LEU A 12 1.39 -6.76 6.56
C LEU A 12 1.26 -7.76 7.72
N GLN A 13 0.80 -8.98 7.40
CA GLN A 13 0.51 -10.00 8.40
C GLN A 13 -0.40 -9.45 9.52
N ASN A 14 0.09 -9.42 10.76
CA ASN A 14 -0.65 -8.95 11.94
C ASN A 14 -0.39 -7.46 12.27
N VAL A 15 0.41 -6.76 11.46
CA VAL A 15 0.76 -5.36 11.67
C VAL A 15 -0.05 -4.47 10.74
N LYS A 16 -0.51 -3.34 11.28
CA LYS A 16 -1.21 -2.30 10.52
C LYS A 16 -0.64 -0.93 10.84
N SER A 17 -0.32 -0.19 9.79
CA SER A 17 0.06 1.22 9.85
C SER A 17 -0.96 2.08 9.11
N THR A 18 -1.07 3.36 9.45
CA THR A 18 -2.06 4.28 8.86
C THR A 18 -1.48 5.68 8.74
N THR A 19 -1.68 6.32 7.60
CA THR A 19 -1.25 7.70 7.37
C THR A 19 -2.17 8.69 8.07
N VAL A 20 -1.75 9.95 8.13
CA VAL A 20 -2.68 11.05 8.42
C VAL A 20 -3.77 11.18 7.35
N THR A 21 -4.90 11.79 7.72
CA THR A 21 -5.97 12.13 6.76
C THR A 21 -5.64 13.44 6.05
N VAL A 22 -5.67 13.42 4.71
CA VAL A 22 -5.35 14.56 3.85
C VAL A 22 -6.56 14.91 2.98
N LYS A 23 -6.83 16.20 2.80
CA LYS A 23 -7.96 16.66 1.98
C LYS A 23 -7.52 16.90 0.54
N GLY A 24 -8.37 16.55 -0.42
CA GLY A 24 -8.19 16.88 -1.83
C GLY A 24 -8.45 15.72 -2.77
N ALA A 25 -8.34 15.99 -4.07
CA ALA A 25 -8.43 14.97 -5.12
C ALA A 25 -7.09 14.26 -5.36
N ASN A 26 -5.97 14.94 -5.06
CA ASN A 26 -4.60 14.45 -5.17
C ASN A 26 -3.90 14.62 -3.81
N PRO A 27 -4.23 13.78 -2.80
CA PRO A 27 -3.58 13.85 -1.49
C PRO A 27 -2.08 13.53 -1.61
N CYS A 28 -1.26 14.22 -0.84
CA CYS A 28 0.16 13.90 -0.67
C CYS A 28 0.43 13.58 0.80
N TRP A 29 0.96 12.40 1.09
CA TRP A 29 1.22 11.95 2.47
C TRP A 29 2.70 11.98 2.85
N GLU A 30 3.61 11.68 1.90
CA GLU A 30 5.07 11.66 2.12
C GLU A 30 5.47 11.06 3.48
N GLN A 31 4.96 9.86 3.74
CA GLN A 31 5.10 9.19 5.04
C GLN A 31 5.64 7.77 4.85
N ASP A 32 6.80 7.52 5.43
CA ASP A 32 7.45 6.22 5.39
C ASP A 32 7.00 5.31 6.54
N PHE A 33 6.97 4.01 6.25
CA PHE A 33 6.70 2.97 7.23
C PHE A 33 7.69 1.82 7.02
N LEU A 34 8.21 1.31 8.14
CA LEU A 34 9.05 0.11 8.15
C LEU A 34 8.26 -1.06 8.72
N PHE A 35 8.37 -2.21 8.07
CA PHE A 35 7.78 -3.47 8.53
C PHE A 35 8.86 -4.54 8.59
N GLU A 36 8.80 -5.36 9.64
CA GLU A 36 9.58 -6.59 9.73
C GLU A 36 8.72 -7.77 9.28
N THR A 37 9.29 -8.64 8.46
CA THR A 37 8.65 -9.90 8.04
C THR A 37 9.71 -10.98 7.85
N ASN A 38 9.35 -12.21 8.18
CA ASN A 38 10.14 -13.42 7.95
C ASN A 38 9.50 -14.35 6.90
N ASP A 39 8.37 -13.96 6.31
CA ASP A 39 7.65 -14.77 5.32
C ASP A 39 7.38 -13.96 4.04
N VAL A 40 8.24 -14.18 3.05
CA VAL A 40 8.19 -13.55 1.72
C VAL A 40 7.06 -14.08 0.84
N ASN A 41 6.36 -15.14 1.24
CA ASN A 41 5.23 -15.68 0.46
C ASN A 41 3.91 -14.94 0.72
N THR A 42 3.93 -13.98 1.64
CA THR A 42 2.79 -13.11 1.96
C THR A 42 2.77 -11.87 1.04
N GLY A 43 1.95 -10.88 1.37
CA GLY A 43 1.88 -9.63 0.63
C GLY A 43 1.44 -8.45 1.49
N LEU A 44 1.80 -7.26 1.02
CA LEU A 44 1.39 -5.98 1.60
C LEU A 44 0.02 -5.58 1.03
N LEU A 45 -0.99 -5.51 1.89
CA LEU A 45 -2.29 -4.96 1.53
C LEU A 45 -2.29 -3.45 1.78
N ILE A 46 -2.61 -2.70 0.73
CA ILE A 46 -2.80 -1.26 0.74
C ILE A 46 -4.29 -0.97 0.60
N GLU A 47 -4.85 -0.20 1.52
CA GLU A 47 -6.24 0.24 1.47
C GLU A 47 -6.30 1.76 1.55
N VAL A 48 -6.95 2.40 0.58
CA VAL A 48 -7.19 3.84 0.58
C VAL A 48 -8.62 4.10 0.97
N TRP A 49 -8.82 4.95 1.97
CA TRP A 49 -10.13 5.24 2.55
C TRP A 49 -10.42 6.73 2.47
N SER A 50 -11.69 7.07 2.24
CA SER A 50 -12.22 8.40 2.43
C SER A 50 -12.93 8.45 3.77
N LYS A 51 -12.42 9.29 4.66
CA LYS A 51 -12.96 9.53 5.99
C LYS A 51 -14.37 10.12 5.89
N GLY A 52 -15.34 9.45 6.51
CA GLY A 52 -16.72 9.89 6.63
C GLY A 52 -17.05 10.39 8.04
N MET A 53 -18.29 10.83 8.23
CA MET A 53 -18.77 11.30 9.53
C MET A 53 -19.07 10.14 10.49
N ILE A 54 -19.59 9.02 9.97
CA ILE A 54 -20.00 7.85 10.75
C ILE A 54 -19.21 6.61 10.33
N TRP A 55 -19.10 6.38 9.02
CA TRP A 55 -18.32 5.29 8.45
C TRP A 55 -17.35 5.83 7.40
N ASP A 56 -16.18 5.21 7.33
CA ASP A 56 -15.19 5.49 6.29
C ASP A 56 -15.49 4.65 5.05
N ARG A 57 -15.32 5.24 3.86
CA ARG A 57 -15.62 4.59 2.58
C ARG A 57 -14.33 4.18 1.90
N ALA A 58 -14.20 2.92 1.48
CA ALA A 58 -13.06 2.50 0.67
C ALA A 58 -13.07 3.24 -0.68
N LEU A 59 -11.93 3.84 -1.02
CA LEU A 59 -11.64 4.36 -2.36
C LEU A 59 -11.06 3.27 -3.25
N GLY A 60 -10.32 2.33 -2.67
CA GLY A 60 -9.90 1.10 -3.31
C GLY A 60 -8.72 0.45 -2.61
N TYR A 61 -8.28 -0.65 -3.19
CA TYR A 61 -7.32 -1.58 -2.62
C TYR A 61 -6.24 -1.93 -3.63
N ASN A 62 -5.03 -2.19 -3.16
CA ASN A 62 -3.99 -2.85 -3.95
C ASN A 62 -3.26 -3.87 -3.07
N TYR A 63 -2.83 -4.98 -3.66
CA TYR A 63 -2.10 -6.03 -2.97
C TYR A 63 -0.79 -6.25 -3.69
N ILE A 64 0.33 -6.07 -2.97
CA ILE A 64 1.67 -6.28 -3.48
C ILE A 64 2.20 -7.59 -2.90
N PRO A 65 2.35 -8.66 -3.70
CA PRO A 65 3.04 -9.87 -3.27
C PRO A 65 4.47 -9.53 -2.87
N LEU A 66 4.93 -9.96 -1.69
CA LEU A 66 6.28 -9.66 -1.24
C LEU A 66 7.36 -10.26 -2.15
N THR A 67 7.04 -11.34 -2.87
CA THR A 67 7.91 -11.92 -3.89
C THR A 67 8.20 -10.99 -5.07
N GLU A 68 7.40 -9.94 -5.26
CA GLU A 68 7.57 -8.95 -6.33
C GLU A 68 8.27 -7.66 -5.85
N VAL A 69 8.51 -7.54 -4.54
CA VAL A 69 9.18 -6.36 -3.95
C VAL A 69 10.69 -6.45 -4.18
N GLN A 70 11.26 -5.38 -4.72
CA GLN A 70 12.68 -5.30 -5.04
C GLN A 70 13.52 -4.92 -3.82
N TYR A 71 14.77 -5.35 -3.80
CA TYR A 71 15.75 -4.90 -2.81
C TYR A 71 16.41 -3.61 -3.27
N SER A 72 16.43 -2.60 -2.42
CA SER A 72 17.15 -1.35 -2.69
C SER A 72 17.40 -0.56 -1.40
N ASN A 73 18.54 0.14 -1.36
CA ASN A 73 18.85 1.12 -0.32
C ASN A 73 18.63 2.57 -0.81
N GLU A 74 18.25 2.75 -2.07
CA GLU A 74 18.02 4.07 -2.67
C GLU A 74 16.52 4.42 -2.62
N GLU A 75 16.18 5.51 -1.94
CA GLU A 75 14.83 6.05 -1.90
C GLU A 75 14.32 6.40 -3.31
N GLY A 76 13.09 5.99 -3.62
CA GLY A 76 12.43 6.27 -4.90
C GLY A 76 12.80 5.34 -6.06
N SER A 77 13.80 4.46 -5.89
CA SER A 77 14.22 3.51 -6.94
C SER A 77 13.12 2.50 -7.33
N CYS A 78 12.16 2.24 -6.45
CA CYS A 78 11.05 1.31 -6.66
C CYS A 78 9.70 2.04 -6.76
N GLN A 79 9.72 3.35 -7.01
CA GLN A 79 8.52 4.18 -7.09
C GLN A 79 7.67 3.80 -8.31
N GLN A 80 6.37 3.57 -8.08
CA GLN A 80 5.42 3.21 -9.12
C GLN A 80 3.99 3.67 -8.81
N TRP A 81 3.22 3.90 -9.87
CA TRP A 81 1.77 4.12 -9.78
C TRP A 81 1.04 2.79 -9.72
N LEU A 82 0.33 2.56 -8.63
CA LEU A 82 -0.53 1.39 -8.43
C LEU A 82 -1.98 1.75 -8.74
N ALA A 83 -2.64 0.93 -9.55
CA ALA A 83 -4.09 1.03 -9.74
C ALA A 83 -4.82 0.52 -8.49
N LEU A 84 -5.84 1.24 -8.05
CA LEU A 84 -6.70 0.80 -6.96
C LEU A 84 -7.92 0.07 -7.50
N GLU A 85 -8.19 -1.08 -6.90
CA GLU A 85 -9.24 -2.01 -7.26
C GLU A 85 -10.35 -1.99 -6.18
N ALA A 86 -11.57 -2.35 -6.56
CA ALA A 86 -12.76 -2.18 -5.72
C ALA A 86 -12.96 -3.35 -4.74
N GLU A 87 -12.44 -4.53 -5.07
CA GLU A 87 -12.70 -5.76 -4.32
C GLU A 87 -11.41 -6.49 -3.94
N LEU A 88 -11.42 -7.09 -2.75
CA LEU A 88 -10.39 -8.03 -2.31
C LEU A 88 -10.66 -9.43 -2.88
N VAL A 89 -9.60 -10.10 -3.30
CA VAL A 89 -9.65 -11.52 -3.69
C VAL A 89 -9.18 -12.35 -2.51
N MET A 90 -10.07 -13.23 -2.02
CA MET A 90 -9.80 -14.08 -0.86
C MET A 90 -9.55 -15.52 -1.28
N ARG A 91 -8.59 -16.19 -0.63
CA ARG A 91 -8.37 -17.64 -0.70
C ARG A 91 -8.05 -18.15 0.69
N ASP A 92 -8.76 -19.18 1.14
CA ASP A 92 -8.55 -19.82 2.45
C ASP A 92 -8.55 -18.85 3.65
N GLY A 93 -9.30 -17.75 3.55
CA GLY A 93 -9.40 -16.72 4.60
C GLY A 93 -8.35 -15.61 4.50
N GLU A 94 -7.43 -15.68 3.54
CA GLU A 94 -6.37 -14.69 3.32
C GLU A 94 -6.61 -13.88 2.05
N VAL A 95 -6.11 -12.64 2.03
CA VAL A 95 -6.11 -11.78 0.85
C VAL A 95 -4.97 -12.23 -0.06
N VAL A 96 -5.28 -12.54 -1.32
CA VAL A 96 -4.30 -13.00 -2.31
C VAL A 96 -4.22 -12.07 -3.53
N GLY A 97 -4.98 -10.99 -3.53
CA GLY A 97 -5.03 -10.04 -4.64
C GLY A 97 -6.21 -9.08 -4.53
N THR A 98 -6.40 -8.30 -5.58
CA THR A 98 -7.53 -7.37 -5.74
C THR A 98 -8.08 -7.42 -7.16
N LYS A 99 -9.31 -6.92 -7.37
CA LYS A 99 -9.96 -6.89 -8.69
C LYS A 99 -11.02 -5.79 -8.79
N ASN A 100 -11.48 -5.56 -10.02
CA ASN A 100 -12.47 -4.57 -10.44
C ASN A 100 -11.96 -3.11 -10.33
N PRO A 101 -11.47 -2.52 -11.44
CA PRO A 101 -10.79 -1.23 -11.37
C PRO A 101 -11.69 -0.10 -10.88
N THR A 102 -11.15 0.76 -10.00
CA THR A 102 -11.87 1.96 -9.51
C THR A 102 -11.60 3.20 -10.37
N GLY A 103 -10.50 3.20 -11.11
CA GLY A 103 -9.95 4.38 -11.80
C GLY A 103 -9.12 5.31 -10.91
N HIS A 104 -8.98 5.00 -9.61
CA HIS A 104 -8.04 5.69 -8.73
C HIS A 104 -6.65 5.05 -8.80
N SER A 105 -5.62 5.84 -8.52
CA SER A 105 -4.23 5.38 -8.46
C SER A 105 -3.50 5.95 -7.26
N LEU A 106 -2.47 5.26 -6.80
CA LEU A 106 -1.62 5.63 -5.67
C LEU A 106 -0.15 5.52 -6.08
N LEU A 107 0.65 6.54 -5.81
CA LEU A 107 2.10 6.49 -5.99
C LEU A 107 2.74 5.90 -4.74
N VAL A 108 3.52 4.84 -4.89
CA VAL A 108 4.16 4.12 -3.77
C VAL A 108 5.60 3.80 -4.15
N ASP A 109 6.53 4.01 -3.22
CA ASP A 109 7.87 3.41 -3.23
C ASP A 109 7.89 2.28 -2.21
N CYS A 110 8.08 1.04 -2.66
CA CYS A 110 8.08 -0.15 -1.81
C CYS A 110 9.29 -1.00 -2.14
N ARG A 111 10.15 -1.23 -1.14
CA ARG A 111 11.42 -1.93 -1.28
C ARG A 111 11.76 -2.71 -0.02
N PHE A 112 12.55 -3.77 -0.17
CA PHE A 112 13.29 -4.36 0.93
C PHE A 112 14.62 -3.65 1.11
N GLU A 113 14.96 -3.31 2.35
CA GLU A 113 16.30 -2.87 2.68
C GLU A 113 17.29 -4.04 2.55
N LEU A 114 18.49 -3.77 2.07
CA LEU A 114 19.54 -4.77 2.01
C LEU A 114 20.10 -5.02 3.42
N PRO A 115 20.48 -6.27 3.76
CA PRO A 115 21.22 -6.55 4.97
C PRO A 115 22.50 -5.70 5.04
N PHE A 116 22.84 -5.25 6.25
CA PHE A 116 24.10 -4.53 6.49
C PHE A 116 25.29 -5.31 5.90
N GLY A 117 25.96 -4.72 4.90
CA GLY A 117 27.17 -5.27 4.27
C GLY A 117 27.02 -5.74 2.82
N LEU A 118 25.80 -5.77 2.26
CA LEU A 118 25.57 -6.00 0.83
C LEU A 118 25.33 -4.66 0.13
N MET A 119 26.30 -4.19 -0.64
CA MET A 119 26.09 -3.12 -1.62
C MET A 119 25.81 -3.76 -2.98
N VAL A 120 24.83 -3.23 -3.72
CA VAL A 120 24.68 -3.56 -5.14
C VAL A 120 25.92 -3.02 -5.86
N GLN A 121 26.68 -3.90 -6.51
CA GLN A 121 27.88 -3.56 -7.28
C GLN A 121 27.53 -2.94 -8.63
#